data_AF-A0A672ZYF7-F1
#
_entry.id   AF-A0A672ZYF7-F1
#
_cell.length_a   1.000
_cell.length_b   1.000
_cell.length_c   1.000
_cell.angle_alpha   90.00
_cell.angle_beta   90.00
_cell.angle_gamma   90.00
#
_symmetry.space_group_name_H-M   'P 1'
#
loop_
_entity.id
_entity.type
_entity.pdbx_description
1 polymer ?
#
loop_
_entity_poly.entity_id
_entity_poly.type
_entity_poly.pdbx_seq_one_letter_code
_entity_poly.pdbx_strand_id
1 'polypeptide(L)'
;MKTPPDRSGITFEVGAQLEARDRHKNWYTATIEKIDYDKERVLIHYRQWSRRHNEWFQWSSPYLRPLERVSLRRQGLNAPMFVSGSKVMACWTDCRFYPAKILRVNKDDSYTVRFFDGVVRTVKSTKLKPVDEVRT
;
A
#
# COMPACT_ATOMS: atom_id res chain seq x y z
N MET A 1 -6.10 13.00 -30.42
CA MET A 1 -5.85 11.98 -29.38
C MET A 1 -5.83 12.69 -28.03
N LYS A 2 -6.64 12.23 -27.07
CA LYS A 2 -6.64 12.79 -25.72
C LYS A 2 -5.55 12.14 -24.88
N THR A 3 -5.06 12.84 -23.86
CA THR A 3 -4.05 12.32 -22.95
C THR A 3 -4.72 11.78 -21.68
N PRO A 4 -4.23 10.65 -21.13
CA PRO A 4 -4.71 10.16 -19.85
C PRO A 4 -4.48 11.20 -18.73
N PRO A 5 -5.35 11.22 -17.70
CA PRO A 5 -5.23 12.17 -16.61
C PRO A 5 -4.04 11.83 -15.72
N ASP A 6 -3.40 12.86 -15.17
CA ASP A 6 -2.43 12.69 -14.09
C ASP A 6 -3.17 12.40 -12.78
N ARG A 7 -3.29 11.11 -12.46
CA ARG A 7 -3.90 10.62 -11.21
C ARG A 7 -2.82 10.03 -10.34
N SER A 8 -2.57 10.64 -9.19
CA SER A 8 -1.58 10.19 -8.20
C SER A 8 -1.71 8.68 -7.94
N GLY A 9 -0.66 7.94 -8.31
CA GLY A 9 -0.56 6.49 -8.07
C GLY A 9 -1.22 5.58 -9.12
N ILE A 10 -1.77 6.12 -10.22
CA ILE A 10 -2.26 5.34 -11.35
C ILE A 10 -1.42 5.68 -12.59
N THR A 11 -0.73 4.68 -13.14
CA THR A 11 -0.08 4.78 -14.44
C THR A 11 -1.03 4.31 -15.53
N PHE A 12 -1.38 5.17 -16.48
CA PHE A 12 -2.27 4.83 -17.59
C PHE A 12 -1.49 4.30 -18.79
N GLU A 13 -0.96 3.10 -18.64
CA GLU A 13 -0.22 2.37 -19.67
C GLU A 13 -0.75 0.94 -19.77
N VAL A 14 -0.72 0.36 -20.97
CA VAL A 14 -1.08 -1.05 -21.15
C VAL A 14 -0.13 -1.92 -20.34
N GLY A 15 -0.68 -2.80 -19.50
CA GLY A 15 0.04 -3.63 -18.55
C GLY A 15 0.18 -3.02 -17.15
N ALA A 16 -0.09 -1.73 -16.96
CA ALA A 16 -0.04 -1.11 -15.65
C ALA A 16 -1.07 -1.71 -14.69
N GLN A 17 -0.70 -1.81 -13.41
CA GLN A 17 -1.52 -2.42 -12.36
C GLN A 17 -2.25 -1.36 -11.54
N LEU A 18 -3.51 -1.66 -11.20
CA LEU A 18 -4.36 -0.82 -10.37
C LEU A 18 -5.37 -1.70 -9.61
N GLU A 19 -6.24 -1.09 -8.81
CA GLU A 19 -7.43 -1.77 -8.31
C GLU A 19 -8.68 -1.22 -8.98
N ALA A 20 -9.58 -2.12 -9.37
CA ALA A 20 -10.86 -1.79 -9.96
C ALA A 20 -11.99 -2.34 -9.10
N ARG A 21 -13.08 -1.59 -9.01
CA ARG A 21 -14.28 -2.00 -8.28
C ARG A 21 -15.23 -2.76 -9.19
N ASP A 22 -15.62 -3.96 -8.78
CA ASP A 22 -16.58 -4.77 -9.53
C ASP A 22 -18.04 -4.32 -9.30
N ARG A 23 -18.97 -4.99 -9.98
CA ARG A 23 -20.41 -4.74 -9.87
C ARG A 23 -20.99 -5.08 -8.48
N HIS A 24 -20.32 -5.96 -7.73
CA HIS A 24 -20.66 -6.28 -6.35
C HIS A 24 -20.03 -5.32 -5.34
N LYS A 25 -19.44 -4.21 -5.80
CA LYS A 25 -18.87 -3.15 -4.99
C LYS A 25 -17.58 -3.54 -4.25
N ASN A 26 -16.92 -4.62 -4.65
CA ASN A 26 -15.65 -5.10 -4.10
C ASN A 26 -14.47 -4.60 -4.94
N TRP A 27 -13.34 -4.34 -4.28
CA TRP A 27 -12.11 -3.93 -4.96
C TRP A 27 -11.23 -5.14 -5.26
N TYR A 28 -10.71 -5.20 -6.48
CA TYR A 28 -9.82 -6.28 -6.92
C TYR A 28 -8.60 -5.73 -7.66
N THR A 29 -7.48 -6.43 -7.51
CA THR A 29 -6.27 -6.17 -8.29
C THR A 29 -6.53 -6.44 -9.77
N ALA A 30 -6.13 -5.52 -10.62
CA ALA A 30 -6.38 -5.58 -12.04
C ALA A 30 -5.23 -4.96 -12.86
N THR A 31 -5.26 -5.20 -14.16
CA THR A 31 -4.32 -4.64 -15.14
C THR A 31 -5.08 -3.90 -16.24
N ILE A 32 -4.48 -2.83 -16.75
CA ILE A 32 -4.95 -2.17 -17.97
C ILE A 32 -4.61 -3.06 -19.17
N GLU A 33 -5.60 -3.66 -19.80
CA GLU A 33 -5.44 -4.52 -20.99
C GLU A 33 -5.36 -3.69 -22.28
N LYS A 34 -6.15 -2.60 -22.37
CA LYS A 34 -6.20 -1.69 -23.54
C LYS A 34 -6.56 -0.28 -23.10
N ILE A 35 -6.19 0.70 -23.91
CA ILE A 35 -6.59 2.11 -23.74
C ILE A 35 -7.25 2.58 -25.04
N ASP A 36 -8.42 3.20 -24.90
CA ASP A 36 -9.13 3.89 -25.97
C ASP A 36 -9.03 5.39 -25.68
N TYR A 37 -8.08 6.05 -26.35
CA TYR A 37 -7.79 7.48 -26.15
C TYR A 37 -8.89 8.40 -26.69
N ASP A 38 -9.68 7.94 -27.67
CA ASP A 38 -10.74 8.76 -28.25
C ASP A 38 -11.98 8.76 -27.33
N LYS A 39 -12.27 7.61 -26.70
CA LYS A 39 -13.39 7.46 -25.76
C LYS A 39 -13.02 7.72 -24.30
N GLU A 40 -11.75 7.97 -24.00
CA GLU A 40 -11.24 8.22 -22.64
C GLU A 40 -11.45 7.03 -21.70
N ARG A 41 -11.28 5.80 -22.21
CA ARG A 41 -11.55 4.58 -21.46
C ARG A 41 -10.37 3.63 -21.43
N VAL A 42 -10.31 2.85 -20.36
CA VAL A 42 -9.37 1.75 -20.17
C VAL A 42 -10.13 0.45 -20.03
N LEU A 43 -9.65 -0.60 -20.70
CA LEU A 43 -10.17 -1.96 -20.54
C LEU A 43 -9.42 -2.59 -19.37
N ILE A 44 -10.16 -2.92 -18.33
CA ILE A 44 -9.60 -3.52 -17.13
C ILE A 44 -9.75 -5.03 -17.18
N HIS A 45 -8.67 -5.73 -16.86
CA HIS A 45 -8.65 -7.17 -16.64
C HIS A 45 -8.42 -7.48 -15.16
N TYR A 46 -9.40 -8.10 -14.51
CA TYR A 46 -9.29 -8.54 -13.12
C TYR A 46 -8.32 -9.73 -13.02
N ARG A 47 -7.36 -9.64 -12.10
CA ARG A 47 -6.34 -10.67 -11.93
C ARG A 47 -6.98 -11.99 -11.48
N GLN A 48 -6.55 -13.10 -12.07
CA GLN A 48 -7.07 -14.46 -11.82
C GLN A 48 -8.53 -14.69 -12.26
N TRP A 49 -9.16 -13.72 -12.92
CA TRP A 49 -10.52 -13.87 -13.45
C TRP A 49 -10.45 -14.20 -14.94
N SER A 50 -11.51 -14.81 -15.47
CA SER A 50 -11.64 -15.00 -16.91
C SER A 50 -11.78 -13.65 -17.63
N ARG A 51 -11.20 -13.53 -18.83
CA ARG A 51 -11.29 -12.33 -19.70
C ARG A 51 -12.73 -11.90 -20.04
N ARG A 52 -13.71 -12.79 -19.88
CA ARG A 52 -15.14 -12.48 -20.01
C ARG A 52 -15.62 -11.42 -19.01
N HIS A 53 -14.89 -11.24 -17.90
CA HIS A 53 -15.19 -10.24 -16.89
C HIS A 53 -14.44 -8.92 -17.13
N ASN A 54 -13.71 -8.78 -18.24
CA ASN A 54 -13.06 -7.52 -18.56
C ASN A 54 -14.10 -6.44 -18.81
N GLU A 55 -13.83 -5.24 -18.31
CA GLU A 55 -14.81 -4.16 -18.33
C GLU A 55 -14.12 -2.85 -18.71
N TRP A 56 -14.81 -2.04 -19.52
CA TRP A 56 -14.36 -0.72 -19.91
C TRP A 56 -14.75 0.30 -18.84
N PHE A 57 -13.77 1.03 -18.33
CA PHE A 57 -13.95 2.13 -17.40
C PHE A 57 -13.54 3.44 -18.05
N GLN A 58 -14.22 4.54 -17.76
CA GLN A 58 -13.61 5.86 -17.97
C GLN A 58 -12.33 5.96 -17.14
N TRP A 59 -11.24 6.48 -17.71
CA TRP A 59 -9.97 6.59 -16.95
C TRP A 59 -10.09 7.54 -15.74
N SER A 60 -11.10 8.42 -15.74
CA SER A 60 -11.47 9.29 -14.62
C SER A 60 -12.41 8.63 -13.61
N SER A 61 -12.79 7.36 -13.83
CA SER A 61 -13.77 6.67 -12.98
C SER A 61 -13.29 6.61 -11.52
N PRO A 62 -14.18 6.89 -10.54
CA PRO A 62 -13.87 6.72 -9.12
C PRO A 62 -13.76 5.24 -8.72
N TYR A 63 -14.10 4.32 -9.62
CA TYR A 63 -13.97 2.88 -9.44
C TYR A 63 -12.62 2.33 -9.91
N LEU A 64 -11.69 3.23 -10.27
CA LEU A 64 -10.27 2.94 -10.45
C LEU A 64 -9.51 3.65 -9.34
N ARG A 65 -8.66 2.93 -8.63
CA ARG A 65 -7.77 3.49 -7.62
C ARG A 65 -6.35 2.96 -7.82
N PRO A 66 -5.32 3.68 -7.33
CA PRO A 66 -3.97 3.14 -7.26
C PRO A 66 -3.99 1.75 -6.66
N LEU A 67 -3.21 0.83 -7.21
CA LEU A 67 -3.00 -0.44 -6.54
C LEU A 67 -2.46 -0.11 -5.15
N GLU A 68 -3.27 -0.35 -4.10
CA GLU A 68 -2.83 -0.19 -2.73
C GLU A 68 -1.59 -1.06 -2.58
N ARG A 69 -0.42 -0.42 -2.53
CA ARG A 69 0.84 -1.12 -2.38
C ARG A 69 0.68 -1.88 -1.08
N VAL A 70 0.48 -3.19 -1.16
CA VAL A 70 0.62 -4.11 -0.03
C VAL A 70 2.06 -3.99 0.43
N SER A 71 2.31 -2.96 1.24
CA SER A 71 3.55 -2.53 1.86
C SER A 71 4.74 -2.35 0.89
N LEU A 72 5.64 -1.46 1.28
CA LEU A 72 7.00 -1.24 0.77
C LEU A 72 7.89 -2.51 0.67
N ARG A 73 7.32 -3.71 0.86
CA ARG A 73 7.96 -5.01 1.01
C ARG A 73 8.46 -5.64 -0.28
N ARG A 74 7.89 -5.29 -1.45
CA ARG A 74 8.27 -5.93 -2.74
C ARG A 74 9.33 -5.17 -3.54
N GLN A 75 9.61 -3.91 -3.20
CA GLN A 75 10.57 -3.07 -3.95
C GLN A 75 11.93 -2.89 -3.26
N GLY A 76 12.15 -3.44 -2.06
CA GLY A 76 13.39 -3.18 -1.30
C GLY A 76 13.58 -1.71 -0.92
N LEU A 77 12.57 -0.87 -1.13
CA LEU A 77 12.57 0.54 -0.76
C LEU A 77 12.23 0.62 0.73
N ASN A 78 13.29 0.69 1.53
CA ASN A 78 13.35 1.00 2.96
C ASN A 78 11.99 1.12 3.65
N ALA A 79 11.61 0.09 4.40
CA ALA A 79 10.76 0.31 5.57
C ALA A 79 11.37 1.47 6.37
N PRO A 80 10.57 2.38 6.96
CA PRO A 80 11.10 3.53 7.68
C PRO A 80 12.18 3.06 8.64
N MET A 81 13.43 3.48 8.39
CA MET A 81 14.54 3.16 9.27
C MET A 81 14.36 4.00 10.53
N PHE A 82 13.89 3.36 11.60
CA PHE A 82 13.78 4.02 12.88
C PHE A 82 15.17 4.17 13.50
N VAL A 83 15.41 5.25 14.22
CA VAL A 83 16.66 5.45 14.95
C VAL A 83 16.44 5.25 16.44
N SER A 84 17.52 4.99 17.18
CA SER A 84 17.46 5.01 18.64
C SER A 84 16.86 6.33 19.14
N GLY A 85 15.87 6.24 20.01
CA GLY A 85 15.13 7.39 20.51
C GLY A 85 13.78 7.64 19.85
N SER A 86 13.53 7.13 18.64
CA SER A 86 12.25 7.31 17.93
C SER A 86 11.09 6.72 18.73
N LYS A 87 9.97 7.45 18.79
CA LYS A 87 8.69 6.92 19.23
C LYS A 87 8.04 6.16 18.08
N VAL A 88 7.50 4.99 18.37
CA VAL A 88 6.89 4.08 17.39
C VAL A 88 5.66 3.40 18.00
N MET A 89 4.82 2.85 17.13
CA MET A 89 3.80 1.89 17.51
C MET A 89 4.36 0.49 17.27
N ALA A 90 4.54 -0.31 18.34
CA ALA A 90 5.10 -1.65 18.26
C ALA A 90 4.01 -2.72 18.50
N CYS A 91 4.03 -3.78 17.69
CA CYS A 91 3.08 -4.87 17.79
C CYS A 91 3.39 -5.76 19.01
N TRP A 92 2.38 -5.99 19.86
CA TRP A 92 2.44 -6.91 20.99
C TRP A 92 1.98 -8.33 20.61
N THR A 93 2.03 -9.27 21.55
CA THR A 93 1.66 -10.68 21.33
C THR A 93 0.20 -10.88 20.98
N ASP A 94 -0.68 -9.94 21.32
CA ASP A 94 -2.11 -9.94 20.96
C ASP A 94 -2.38 -9.33 19.57
N CYS A 95 -1.33 -9.10 18.78
CA CYS A 95 -1.37 -8.47 17.46
C CYS A 95 -1.83 -6.99 17.45
N ARG A 96 -2.02 -6.36 18.61
CA ARG A 96 -2.30 -4.91 18.68
C ARG A 96 -1.00 -4.11 18.73
N PHE A 97 -1.10 -2.85 18.35
CA PHE A 97 0.03 -1.93 18.34
C PHE A 97 -0.06 -0.99 19.54
N TYR A 98 1.04 -0.86 20.28
CA TYR A 98 1.13 -0.02 21.46
C TYR A 98 2.32 0.95 21.35
N PRO A 99 2.24 2.13 21.99
CA PRO A 99 3.34 3.07 22.02
C PRO A 99 4.61 2.47 22.63
N ALA A 100 5.73 2.67 21.94
CA ALA A 100 7.04 2.23 22.38
C ALA A 100 8.12 3.22 21.91
N LYS A 101 9.31 3.10 22.49
CA LYS A 101 10.51 3.86 22.12
C LYS A 101 11.59 2.90 21.63
N ILE A 102 12.22 3.21 20.50
CA ILE A 102 13.37 2.46 20.00
C ILE A 102 14.54 2.72 20.95
N LEU A 103 15.07 1.67 21.56
CA LEU A 103 16.31 1.73 22.34
C LEU A 103 17.53 1.50 21.46
N ARG A 104 17.46 0.53 20.55
CA ARG A 104 18.61 0.12 19.72
C ARG A 104 18.16 -0.42 18.36
N VAL A 105 18.92 -0.08 17.33
CA VAL A 105 18.85 -0.71 16.00
C VAL A 105 19.91 -1.82 15.96
N ASN A 106 19.50 -3.05 15.67
CA ASN A 106 20.38 -4.21 15.60
C ASN A 106 20.85 -4.44 14.15
N LYS A 107 21.97 -5.16 13.97
CA LYS A 107 22.56 -5.42 12.65
C LYS A 107 21.73 -6.33 11.73
N ASP A 108 20.72 -7.01 12.27
CA ASP A 108 19.87 -7.99 11.58
C ASP A 108 18.51 -7.40 11.15
N ASP A 109 18.40 -6.08 11.00
CA ASP A 109 17.15 -5.35 10.71
C ASP A 109 16.05 -5.54 11.77
N SER A 110 16.46 -5.81 13.01
CA SER A 110 15.57 -5.79 14.18
C SER A 110 15.82 -4.59 15.08
N TYR A 111 14.83 -4.25 15.88
CA TYR A 111 14.85 -3.12 16.79
C TYR A 111 14.54 -3.58 18.19
N THR A 112 15.36 -3.19 19.16
CA THR A 112 15.02 -3.29 20.57
C THR A 112 14.19 -2.09 20.96
N VAL A 113 12.95 -2.32 21.40
CA VAL A 113 11.98 -1.30 21.82
C VAL A 113 11.64 -1.45 23.29
N ARG A 114 11.28 -0.33 23.93
CA ARG A 114 10.68 -0.28 25.26
C ARG A 114 9.25 0.22 25.15
N PHE A 115 8.29 -0.61 25.54
CA PHE A 115 6.89 -0.25 25.66
C PHE A 115 6.67 0.68 26.87
N PHE A 116 5.58 1.44 26.88
CA PHE A 116 5.31 2.44 27.92
C PHE A 116 4.99 1.81 29.28
N ASP A 117 4.57 0.55 29.32
CA ASP A 117 4.48 -0.27 30.53
C ASP A 117 5.85 -0.69 31.10
N GLY A 118 6.94 -0.35 30.39
CA GLY A 118 8.32 -0.62 30.79
C GLY A 118 8.92 -1.86 30.15
N VAL A 119 8.15 -2.71 29.47
CA VAL A 119 8.65 -3.99 28.92
C VAL A 119 9.55 -3.74 27.71
N VAL A 120 10.68 -4.46 27.64
CA VAL A 120 11.64 -4.38 26.54
C VAL A 120 11.53 -5.60 25.63
N ARG A 121 11.44 -5.41 24.31
CA ARG A 121 11.41 -6.50 23.33
C ARG A 121 12.22 -6.17 22.08
N THR A 122 12.68 -7.22 21.40
CA THR A 122 13.26 -7.10 20.05
C THR A 122 12.22 -7.49 19.00
N VAL A 123 11.98 -6.63 18.02
CA VAL A 123 10.98 -6.82 16.97
C VAL A 123 11.56 -6.47 15.59
N LYS A 124 11.09 -7.13 14.53
CA LYS A 124 11.46 -6.77 13.16
C LYS A 124 10.75 -5.48 12.73
N SER A 125 11.29 -4.78 11.74
CA SER A 125 10.67 -3.58 11.15
C SER A 125 9.20 -3.77 10.78
N THR A 126 8.80 -4.99 10.38
CA THR A 126 7.42 -5.34 10.00
C THR A 126 6.41 -5.29 11.15
N LYS A 127 6.89 -5.26 12.39
CA LYS A 127 6.09 -5.17 13.62
C LYS A 127 6.11 -3.76 14.21
N LEU A 128 6.60 -2.78 13.45
CA LEU A 128 6.66 -1.38 13.84
C LEU A 128 5.88 -0.52 12.85
N LYS A 129 5.28 0.55 13.36
CA LYS A 129 4.68 1.63 12.58
C LYS A 129 5.12 2.98 13.15
N PRO A 130 5.17 4.05 12.34
CA PRO A 130 5.24 5.41 12.87
C PRO A 130 4.12 5.66 13.88
N VAL A 131 4.34 6.57 14.82
CA VAL A 131 3.22 7.12 15.60
C VAL A 131 2.44 8.00 14.64
N ASP A 132 1.14 7.75 14.46
CA ASP A 132 0.26 8.68 13.76
C ASP A 132 0.18 9.95 14.63
N GLU A 133 1.03 10.92 14.35
CA GLU A 133 0.82 12.28 14.82
C GLU A 133 -0.37 12.82 14.04
N VAL A 134 -1.55 12.74 14.65
CA VAL A 134 -2.70 13.56 14.24
C VAL A 134 -2.21 15.00 14.26
N ARG A 135 -1.98 15.56 13.06
CA ARG A 135 -1.73 16.99 12.89
C ARG A 135 -2.92 17.72 13.50
N THR A 136 -2.69 18.29 14.68
CA THR A 136 -3.63 19.22 15.32
C THR A 136 -3.41 20.60 14.70
#